data_AF-A0A7W1U4K2-F1
#
_entry.id   AF-A0A7W1U4K2-F1
#
_cell.length_a   1.000
_cell.length_b   1.000
_cell.length_c   1.000
_cell.angle_alpha   90.00
_cell.angle_beta   90.00
_cell.angle_gamma   90.00
#
_symmetry.space_group_name_H-M   'P 1'
#
loop_
_entity.id
_entity.type
_entity.pdbx_description
1 polymer ?
#
loop_
_entity_poly.entity_id
_entity_poly.type
_entity_poly.pdbx_seq_one_letter_code
_entity_poly.pdbx_strand_id
1 'polypeptide(L)'
;MSRRWKIFSLLFFFALCAAAMVATEAVRRHTAPPAGQELLAVINRQLSAFRAADFRGAYQHSAAVVQQKFSLVEFERMVRRDFNSMTQIGKVELGAIRVDGATAFAQVFLTAPDGIVHGYLYSFTAEGDGWKIDGVQSLGVMPARRPAGLRV
;
A
#
# COMPACT_ATOMS: atom_id res chain seq x y z
N MET A 1 -37.76 11.57 44.75
CA MET A 1 -36.78 12.26 43.89
C MET A 1 -37.49 13.27 42.98
N SER A 2 -37.18 14.56 43.10
CA SER A 2 -37.90 15.61 42.39
C SER A 2 -37.70 15.51 40.87
N ARG A 3 -38.78 15.67 40.10
CA ARG A 3 -38.78 15.54 38.63
C ARG A 3 -37.76 16.49 37.96
N ARG A 4 -37.48 17.63 38.59
CA ARG A 4 -36.50 18.64 38.17
C ARG A 4 -35.05 18.13 38.24
N TRP A 5 -34.69 17.36 39.27
CA TRP A 5 -33.36 16.75 39.40
C TRP A 5 -33.10 15.72 38.29
N LYS A 6 -34.12 14.91 37.97
CA LYS A 6 -34.02 13.90 36.91
C LYS A 6 -33.83 14.53 35.53
N ILE A 7 -34.55 15.63 35.24
CA ILE A 7 -34.43 16.35 33.97
C ILE A 7 -33.03 16.97 33.85
N PHE A 8 -32.51 17.56 34.93
CA PHE A 8 -31.18 18.17 34.92
C PHE A 8 -30.07 17.12 34.72
N SER A 9 -30.16 15.97 35.39
CA SER A 9 -29.21 14.86 35.19
C SER A 9 -29.27 14.28 33.77
N LEU A 10 -30.47 14.20 33.17
CA LEU A 10 -30.64 13.66 31.82
C LEU A 10 -30.07 14.61 30.76
N LEU A 11 -30.27 15.92 30.93
CA LEU A 11 -29.71 16.94 30.04
C LEU A 11 -28.18 17.02 30.15
N PHE A 12 -27.63 16.89 31.36
CA PHE A 12 -26.18 16.82 31.56
C PHE A 12 -25.55 15.58 30.90
N PHE A 13 -26.19 14.41 31.05
CA PHE A 13 -25.73 13.18 30.41
C PHE A 13 -25.79 13.28 28.87
N PHE A 14 -26.84 13.87 28.31
CA PHE A 14 -26.98 14.05 26.88
C PHE A 14 -25.93 15.04 26.31
N ALA A 15 -25.65 16.12 27.03
CA ALA A 15 -24.59 17.07 26.66
C ALA A 15 -23.19 16.43 26.73
N LEU A 16 -22.94 15.58 27.72
CA LEU A 16 -21.69 14.82 27.85
C LEU A 16 -21.52 13.81 26.71
N CYS A 17 -22.58 13.12 26.30
CA CYS A 17 -22.57 12.22 25.15
C CYS A 17 -22.34 12.96 23.83
N ALA A 18 -22.95 14.14 23.64
CA ALA A 18 -22.75 14.94 22.44
C ALA A 18 -21.28 15.45 22.34
N ALA A 19 -20.70 15.90 23.45
CA ALA A 19 -19.28 16.29 23.49
C ALA A 19 -18.35 15.10 23.23
N ALA A 20 -18.67 13.91 23.75
CA ALA A 20 -17.90 12.69 23.48
C ALA A 20 -18.00 12.24 22.01
N MET A 21 -19.16 12.43 21.35
CA MET A 21 -19.31 12.15 19.92
C MET A 21 -18.51 13.14 19.05
N VAL A 22 -18.53 14.44 19.38
CA VAL A 22 -17.73 15.44 18.65
C VAL A 22 -16.22 15.21 18.85
N ALA A 23 -15.81 14.82 20.05
CA ALA A 23 -14.41 14.46 20.33
C ALA A 23 -13.96 13.19 19.59
N THR A 24 -14.83 12.19 19.45
CA THR A 24 -14.52 10.98 18.66
C THR A 24 -14.45 11.25 17.16
N GLU A 25 -15.27 12.18 16.65
CA GLU A 25 -15.20 12.61 15.24
C GLU A 25 -13.91 13.39 14.94
N ALA A 26 -13.45 14.25 15.87
CA ALA A 26 -12.20 15.00 15.73
C ALA A 26 -10.96 14.08 15.73
N VAL A 27 -10.97 13.01 16.54
CA VAL A 27 -9.91 11.98 16.55
C VAL A 27 -9.93 11.13 15.28
N ARG A 28 -11.09 10.89 14.66
CA ARG A 28 -11.22 10.19 13.36
C ARG A 28 -10.73 11.00 12.16
N ARG A 29 -10.64 12.33 12.27
CA ARG A 29 -10.22 13.24 11.19
C ARG A 29 -8.71 13.20 10.87
N HIS A 30 -7.91 12.35 11.53
CA HIS A 30 -6.50 12.07 11.17
C HIS A 30 -6.29 10.58 10.86
N THR A 31 -7.25 9.95 10.21
CA THR A 31 -6.98 8.68 9.53
C THR A 31 -6.27 9.04 8.24
N ALA A 32 -4.93 9.06 8.23
CA ALA A 32 -4.17 8.93 6.99
C ALA A 32 -4.81 7.77 6.18
N PRO A 33 -4.89 7.84 4.84
CA PRO A 33 -5.35 6.70 4.06
C PRO A 33 -4.66 5.45 4.58
N PRO A 34 -5.38 4.33 4.84
CA PRO A 34 -4.74 3.16 5.43
C PRO A 34 -3.57 2.83 4.52
N ALA A 35 -2.33 2.96 5.00
CA ALA A 35 -1.15 3.13 4.15
C ALA A 35 -1.12 2.20 2.93
N GLY A 36 -1.65 0.98 3.06
CA GLY A 36 -1.92 0.07 1.95
C GLY A 36 -2.60 0.66 0.71
N GLN A 37 -3.57 1.57 0.80
CA GLN A 37 -4.18 2.16 -0.40
C GLN A 37 -3.20 3.06 -1.15
N GLU A 38 -2.40 3.87 -0.44
CA GLU A 38 -1.36 4.72 -1.05
C GLU A 38 -0.20 3.90 -1.60
N LEU A 39 0.23 2.88 -0.84
CA LEU A 39 1.26 1.93 -1.27
C LEU A 39 0.82 1.19 -2.53
N LEU A 40 -0.41 0.67 -2.56
CA LEU A 40 -0.98 0.04 -3.75
C LEU A 40 -1.05 1.03 -4.93
N ALA A 41 -1.43 2.28 -4.68
CA ALA A 41 -1.49 3.30 -5.71
C ALA A 41 -0.10 3.59 -6.32
N VAL A 42 0.96 3.72 -5.52
CA VAL A 42 2.31 3.95 -6.05
C VAL A 42 2.86 2.73 -6.80
N ILE A 43 2.61 1.51 -6.29
CA ILE A 43 2.95 0.26 -6.99
C ILE A 43 2.26 0.23 -8.36
N ASN A 44 0.95 0.45 -8.40
CA ASN A 44 0.18 0.39 -9.64
C ASN A 44 0.61 1.45 -10.65
N ARG A 45 0.96 2.66 -10.21
CA ARG A 45 1.50 3.69 -11.10
C ARG A 45 2.84 3.26 -11.70
N GLN A 46 3.76 2.74 -10.89
CA GLN A 46 5.05 2.27 -11.39
C GLN A 46 4.90 1.08 -12.35
N LEU A 47 4.05 0.10 -12.02
CA LEU A 47 3.76 -1.04 -12.91
C LEU A 47 3.12 -0.58 -14.22
N SER A 48 2.18 0.37 -14.17
CA SER A 48 1.55 0.92 -15.39
C SER A 48 2.56 1.62 -16.28
N ALA A 49 3.50 2.36 -15.69
CA ALA A 49 4.61 2.97 -16.41
C ALA A 49 5.52 1.91 -17.06
N PHE A 50 5.81 0.80 -16.37
CA PHE A 50 6.53 -0.33 -16.99
C PHE A 50 5.78 -0.92 -18.19
N ARG A 51 4.45 -1.12 -18.11
CA ARG A 51 3.64 -1.62 -19.23
C ARG A 51 3.68 -0.69 -20.45
N ALA A 52 3.71 0.62 -20.20
CA ALA A 52 3.80 1.64 -21.24
C ALA A 52 5.24 1.89 -21.74
N ALA A 53 6.23 1.15 -21.21
CA ALA A 53 7.65 1.41 -21.41
C ALA A 53 8.09 2.85 -21.02
N ASP A 54 7.36 3.49 -20.11
CA ASP A 54 7.68 4.80 -19.54
C ASP A 54 8.58 4.65 -18.31
N PHE A 55 9.86 4.35 -18.56
CA PHE A 55 10.83 4.17 -17.47
C PHE A 55 11.12 5.46 -16.71
N ARG A 56 10.95 6.62 -17.35
CA ARG A 56 11.09 7.93 -16.69
C ARG A 56 9.96 8.13 -15.67
N GLY A 57 8.71 7.90 -16.06
CA GLY A 57 7.56 7.95 -15.14
C GLY A 57 7.68 6.91 -14.02
N ALA A 58 8.12 5.69 -14.33
CA ALA A 58 8.35 4.66 -13.32
C ALA A 58 9.43 5.09 -12.29
N TYR A 59 10.51 5.70 -12.77
CA TYR A 59 11.63 6.17 -11.95
C TYR A 59 11.25 7.35 -11.05
N GLN A 60 10.29 8.19 -11.46
CA GLN A 60 9.74 9.26 -10.60
C GLN A 60 9.01 8.72 -9.37
N HIS A 61 8.55 7.46 -9.39
CA HIS A 61 7.96 6.80 -8.22
C HIS A 61 8.98 6.18 -7.28
N SER A 62 10.25 6.13 -7.67
CA SER A 62 11.35 5.68 -6.83
C SER A 62 11.77 6.76 -5.83
N ALA A 63 12.20 6.35 -4.65
CA ALA A 63 12.69 7.25 -3.59
C ALA A 63 13.98 7.96 -4.01
N ALA A 64 14.27 9.11 -3.41
CA ALA A 64 15.48 9.88 -3.66
C ALA A 64 16.74 9.04 -3.46
N VAL A 65 16.77 8.14 -2.48
CA VAL A 65 17.90 7.22 -2.25
C VAL A 65 18.15 6.28 -3.42
N VAL A 66 17.09 5.81 -4.11
CA VAL A 66 17.22 5.00 -5.34
C VAL A 66 17.71 5.87 -6.48
N GLN A 67 17.20 7.10 -6.58
CA GLN A 67 17.59 8.02 -7.64
C GLN A 67 19.05 8.50 -7.52
N GLN A 68 19.58 8.57 -6.29
CA GLN A 68 21.00 8.84 -6.03
C GLN A 68 21.91 7.65 -6.40
N LYS A 69 21.40 6.42 -6.26
CA LYS A 69 22.15 5.19 -6.50
C LYS A 69 22.21 4.78 -7.97
N PHE A 70 21.15 5.05 -8.72
CA PHE A 70 21.04 4.66 -10.12
C PHE A 70 20.68 5.86 -10.96
N SER A 71 21.41 6.09 -12.05
CA SER A 71 20.91 6.94 -13.13
C SER A 71 19.65 6.34 -13.76
N LEU A 72 18.87 7.16 -14.49
CA LEU A 72 17.71 6.68 -15.24
C LEU A 72 18.07 5.52 -16.20
N VAL A 73 19.23 5.60 -16.86
CA VAL A 73 19.69 4.58 -17.81
C VAL A 73 20.02 3.26 -17.09
N GLU A 74 20.65 3.33 -15.92
CA GLU A 74 20.95 2.15 -15.11
C GLU A 74 19.67 1.52 -14.53
N PHE A 75 18.74 2.35 -14.08
CA PHE A 75 17.42 1.91 -13.63
C PHE A 75 16.67 1.19 -14.75
N GLU A 76 16.60 1.77 -15.95
CA GLU A 76 15.96 1.12 -17.11
C GLU A 76 16.62 -0.22 -17.43
N ARG A 77 17.97 -0.27 -17.46
CA ARG A 77 18.71 -1.51 -17.74
C ARG A 77 18.41 -2.59 -16.69
N MET A 78 18.36 -2.21 -15.42
CA MET A 78 18.00 -3.10 -14.31
C MET A 78 16.55 -3.61 -14.47
N VAL A 79 15.59 -2.73 -14.75
CA VAL A 79 14.17 -3.10 -14.95
C VAL A 79 13.99 -4.06 -16.11
N ARG A 80 14.62 -3.79 -17.25
CA ARG A 80 14.54 -4.67 -18.42
C ARG A 80 15.16 -6.06 -18.17
N ARG A 81 16.20 -6.14 -17.34
CA ARG A 81 16.86 -7.41 -17.02
C ARG A 81 16.07 -8.23 -16.01
N ASP A 82 15.68 -7.61 -14.90
CA ASP A 82 15.21 -8.33 -13.71
C ASP A 82 13.69 -8.32 -13.55
N PHE A 83 13.02 -7.39 -14.23
CA PHE A 83 11.60 -7.09 -14.02
C PHE A 83 10.78 -7.11 -15.32
N ASN A 84 11.31 -7.68 -16.41
CA ASN A 84 10.58 -7.77 -17.69
C ASN A 84 9.23 -8.48 -17.55
N SER A 85 9.17 -9.51 -16.70
CA SER A 85 7.93 -10.23 -16.37
C SER A 85 6.86 -9.35 -15.70
N MET A 86 7.25 -8.23 -15.06
CA MET A 86 6.30 -7.32 -14.42
C MET A 86 5.40 -6.58 -15.41
N THR A 87 5.80 -6.50 -16.69
CA THR A 87 5.01 -5.85 -17.75
C THR A 87 3.74 -6.62 -18.13
N GLN A 88 3.68 -7.92 -17.81
CA GLN A 88 2.56 -8.79 -18.16
C GLN A 88 1.62 -9.09 -16.98
N ILE A 89 1.86 -8.49 -15.81
CA ILE A 89 1.11 -8.79 -14.59
C ILE A 89 -0.34 -8.34 -14.70
N GLY A 90 -1.25 -9.29 -14.50
CA GLY A 90 -2.70 -9.11 -14.60
C GLY A 90 -3.36 -8.70 -13.28
N LYS A 91 -2.85 -9.17 -12.12
CA LYS A 91 -3.41 -8.87 -10.80
C LYS A 91 -2.33 -8.53 -9.78
N VAL A 92 -2.60 -7.52 -8.95
CA VAL A 92 -1.75 -7.08 -7.84
C VAL A 92 -2.55 -7.19 -6.55
N GLU A 93 -2.01 -7.88 -5.54
CA GLU A 93 -2.63 -8.03 -4.22
C GLU A 93 -1.64 -7.66 -3.12
N LEU A 94 -2.10 -6.89 -2.14
CA LEU A 94 -1.31 -6.62 -0.94
C LEU A 94 -1.50 -7.73 0.10
N GLY A 95 -0.39 -8.14 0.70
CA GLY A 95 -0.34 -9.03 1.86
C GLY A 95 -0.16 -8.25 3.16
N ALA A 96 0.74 -8.73 4.02
CA ALA A 96 1.09 -8.05 5.26
C ALA A 96 1.73 -6.69 4.99
N ILE A 97 1.32 -5.68 5.75
CA ILE A 97 1.85 -4.32 5.70
C ILE A 97 2.36 -3.95 7.09
N ARG A 98 3.55 -3.37 7.14
CA ARG A 98 4.12 -2.76 8.35
C ARG A 98 4.50 -1.33 8.03
N VAL A 99 4.04 -0.40 8.84
CA VAL A 99 4.43 1.02 8.76
C VAL A 99 5.16 1.37 10.05
N ASP A 100 6.31 2.02 9.92
CA ASP A 100 7.13 2.48 11.02
C ASP A 100 7.63 3.91 10.72
N GLY A 101 6.90 4.89 11.24
CA GLY A 101 7.15 6.31 10.98
C GLY A 101 7.17 6.64 9.48
N ALA A 102 8.35 7.06 9.00
CA ALA A 102 8.57 7.43 7.60
C ALA A 102 8.94 6.24 6.69
N THR A 103 8.90 5.01 7.20
CA THR A 103 9.20 3.79 6.44
C THR A 103 8.00 2.86 6.40
N ALA A 104 7.84 2.13 5.31
CA ALA A 104 6.84 1.07 5.22
C ALA A 104 7.36 -0.14 4.45
N PHE A 105 6.81 -1.31 4.78
CA PHE A 105 7.06 -2.56 4.09
C PHE A 105 5.73 -3.19 3.73
N ALA A 106 5.57 -3.65 2.50
CA ALA A 106 4.38 -4.38 2.06
C ALA A 106 4.77 -5.65 1.31
N GLN A 107 4.15 -6.76 1.68
CA GLN A 107 4.12 -7.94 0.82
C GLN A 107 3.21 -7.66 -0.37
N VAL A 108 3.66 -7.99 -1.57
CA VAL A 108 2.95 -7.79 -2.82
C VAL A 108 2.96 -9.10 -3.60
N PHE A 109 1.78 -9.54 -4.02
CA PHE A 109 1.60 -10.72 -4.84
C PHE A 109 1.17 -10.31 -6.24
N LEU A 110 1.98 -10.68 -7.22
CA LEU A 110 1.76 -10.38 -8.63
C LEU A 110 1.36 -11.67 -9.35
N THR A 111 0.15 -11.70 -9.91
CA THR A 111 -0.33 -12.85 -10.69
C THR A 111 -0.05 -12.63 -12.17
N ALA A 112 0.75 -13.53 -12.75
CA ALA A 112 1.04 -13.57 -14.17
C ALA A 112 -0.15 -14.17 -14.96
N PRO A 113 -0.21 -13.99 -16.30
CA PRO A 113 -1.33 -14.48 -17.12
C PRO A 113 -1.51 -16.00 -17.10
N ASP A 114 -0.45 -16.75 -16.83
CA ASP A 114 -0.45 -18.21 -16.66
C ASP A 114 -0.95 -18.67 -15.27
N GLY A 115 -1.30 -17.73 -14.39
CA GLY A 115 -1.76 -17.97 -13.03
C GLY A 115 -0.65 -18.17 -12.01
N ILE A 116 0.63 -18.08 -12.41
CA ILE A 116 1.76 -18.13 -11.48
C ILE A 116 1.77 -16.87 -10.62
N VAL A 117 1.94 -17.03 -9.31
CA VAL A 117 1.98 -15.91 -8.37
C VAL A 117 3.42 -15.67 -7.93
N HIS A 118 3.92 -14.46 -8.17
CA HIS A 118 5.23 -14.01 -7.71
C HIS A 118 5.05 -13.13 -6.47
N GLY A 119 5.73 -13.49 -5.38
CA GLY A 119 5.73 -12.72 -4.14
C GLY A 119 6.92 -11.76 -4.08
N TYR A 120 6.68 -10.55 -3.60
CA TYR A 120 7.70 -9.53 -3.38
C TYR A 120 7.50 -8.83 -2.05
N LEU A 121 8.59 -8.42 -1.41
CA LEU A 121 8.60 -7.45 -0.33
C LEU A 121 9.01 -6.10 -0.91
N TYR A 122 8.08 -5.16 -0.92
CA TYR A 122 8.34 -3.77 -1.27
C TYR A 122 8.69 -2.99 -0.01
N SER A 123 9.68 -2.10 -0.13
CA SER A 123 10.04 -1.13 0.89
C SER A 123 9.80 0.29 0.38
N PHE A 124 9.38 1.16 1.28
CA PHE A 124 8.95 2.52 0.98
C PHE A 124 9.47 3.50 1.99
N THR A 125 9.75 4.71 1.49
CA THR A 125 10.10 5.89 2.28
C THR A 125 9.07 6.98 2.01
N ALA A 126 8.60 7.65 3.06
CA ALA A 126 7.75 8.83 2.94
C ALA A 126 8.60 10.02 2.49
N GLU A 127 8.24 10.63 1.36
CA GLU A 127 8.91 11.80 0.80
C GLU A 127 7.87 12.84 0.37
N GLY A 128 7.95 14.05 0.94
CA GLY A 128 6.93 15.08 0.74
C GLY A 128 5.56 14.58 1.19
N ASP A 129 4.58 14.64 0.29
CA ASP A 129 3.18 14.30 0.57
C ASP A 129 2.82 12.83 0.24
N GLY A 130 3.79 11.93 0.05
CA GLY A 130 3.47 10.54 -0.25
C GLY A 130 4.62 9.55 -0.18
N TRP A 131 4.27 8.29 -0.43
CA TRP A 131 5.22 7.17 -0.43
C TRP A 131 5.98 7.05 -1.75
N LYS A 132 7.26 6.71 -1.63
CA LYS A 132 8.15 6.36 -2.74
C LYS A 132 8.71 4.97 -2.54
N ILE A 133 8.93 4.25 -3.64
CA ILE A 133 9.48 2.89 -3.61
C ILE A 133 11.00 2.99 -3.48
N ASP A 134 11.57 2.44 -2.41
CA ASP A 134 13.02 2.44 -2.21
C ASP A 134 13.67 1.04 -2.40
N GLY A 135 12.85 -0.01 -2.49
CA GLY A 135 13.34 -1.36 -2.71
C GLY A 135 12.25 -2.37 -3.06
N VAL A 136 12.69 -3.44 -3.74
CA VAL A 136 11.87 -4.60 -4.10
C VAL A 136 12.73 -5.85 -3.92
N GLN A 137 12.25 -6.80 -3.12
CA GLN A 137 12.92 -8.08 -2.89
C GLN A 137 11.99 -9.24 -3.26
N SER A 138 12.47 -10.23 -4.01
CA SER A 138 11.69 -11.45 -4.29
C SER A 138 11.49 -12.27 -3.02
N LEU A 139 10.25 -12.70 -2.78
CA LEU A 139 9.88 -13.68 -1.76
C LEU A 139 9.73 -15.09 -2.36
N GLY A 140 9.88 -15.23 -3.67
CA GLY A 140 9.74 -16.48 -4.41
C GLY A 140 8.44 -16.60 -5.20
N VAL A 141 8.24 -17.79 -5.77
CA VAL A 141 7.11 -18.11 -6.65
C VAL A 141 6.19 -19.11 -5.94
N MET A 142 4.89 -18.86 -6.01
CA MET A 142 3.84 -19.78 -5.57
C MET A 142 3.13 -20.34 -6.79
N PRO A 143 2.96 -21.68 -6.90
CA PRO A 143 2.12 -22.24 -7.95
C PRO A 143 0.67 -21.80 -7.74
N ALA A 144 -0.08 -21.62 -8.83
CA ALA A 144 -1.52 -21.45 -8.77
C ALA A 144 -2.10 -22.53 -7.85
N ARG A 145 -2.92 -22.17 -6.84
CA ARG A 145 -3.59 -23.16 -6.00
C ARG A 145 -4.29 -24.16 -6.92
N ARG A 146 -3.80 -25.40 -6.99
CA ARG A 146 -4.60 -26.50 -7.56
C ARG A 146 -5.91 -26.52 -6.76
N PRO A 147 -7.09 -26.59 -7.41
CA PRO A 147 -8.31 -26.83 -6.69
C PRO A 147 -8.12 -28.11 -5.87
N ALA A 148 -8.31 -28.02 -4.55
CA ALA A 148 -8.36 -29.18 -3.70
C ALA A 148 -9.56 -30.02 -4.16
N GLY A 149 -9.34 -31.11 -4.90
CA GLY A 149 -10.45 -31.98 -5.30
C GLY A 149 -10.27 -32.96 -6.45
N LEU A 150 -9.22 -32.90 -7.27
CA LEU A 150 -9.06 -33.91 -8.33
C LEU A 150 -8.18 -35.08 -7.85
N ARG A 151 -8.81 -36.06 -7.23
CA ARG A 151 -8.27 -37.44 -7.19
C ARG A 151 -8.62 -38.07 -8.54
N VAL A 152 -7.60 -38.48 -9.30
CA VAL A 152 -7.74 -39.43 -10.41
C VAL A 152 -7.94 -40.82 -9.82
#